data_AF-X0KVF6-F1
#
_entry.id   AF-X0KVF6-F1
#
_cell.length_a   1.000
_cell.length_b   1.000
_cell.length_c   1.000
_cell.angle_alpha   90.00
_cell.angle_beta   90.00
_cell.angle_gamma   90.00
#
_symmetry.space_group_name_H-M   'P 1'
#
loop_
_entity.id
_entity.type
_entity.pdbx_description
1 polymer ?
#
loop_
_entity_poly.entity_id
_entity_poly.type
_entity_poly.pdbx_seq_one_letter_code
_entity_poly.pdbx_strand_id
1 'polypeptide(L)'
;MKINLQTSLDCAKEAMKQPELFRKWIHETSYTSYGGRAESWFVGGLPKSWTEQMSFLSDGEFEPLQLQYLHNLTISHMESQWKNTKDKMRIEISQSTWALIVVDFQKVLGPDEVQLCFSSPFNDGFEQRYDLEGFDVVVARCPAHLPSDIQKVKAVFKPELRHLKDVIVFPFTGQEPLAGKLSGGDYDGDRAWICWDSDIVDNFRNAKVPQKPSFNGYFEANNHTVESLISKHGKSHYLDYFLEEAFTFHLAPKLVGLCTNYKEKLAYHKNSIEDPSVINMSWLLSALVDQTKSGFIFNNNILRRFQKEYCENRVILKQPAYKNGTIGRISEPCHIFDFLKFTMQEIIHQGLSNLCQYRSSQNGDGGTLNLSTFDKDLASY
;
A
#
# COMPACT_ATOMS: atom_id res chain seq x y z
N MET A 1 11.85 -8.37 -5.82
CA MET A 1 11.74 -7.19 -6.72
C MET A 1 12.34 -7.40 -8.11
N LYS A 2 13.66 -7.59 -8.27
CA LYS A 2 14.29 -7.82 -9.59
C LYS A 2 13.63 -8.99 -10.34
N ILE A 3 13.37 -10.08 -9.62
CA ILE A 3 12.67 -11.26 -10.13
C ILE A 3 11.29 -10.87 -10.67
N ASN A 4 10.40 -10.28 -9.86
CA ASN A 4 9.05 -9.92 -10.31
C ASN A 4 9.04 -8.97 -11.53
N LEU A 5 9.93 -7.98 -11.58
CA LEU A 5 10.04 -7.09 -12.74
C LEU A 5 10.54 -7.84 -13.99
N GLN A 6 11.50 -8.75 -13.82
CA GLN A 6 11.99 -9.60 -14.90
C GLN A 6 10.92 -10.57 -15.39
N THR A 7 10.20 -11.24 -14.48
CA THR A 7 9.07 -12.11 -14.80
C THR A 7 7.97 -11.35 -15.53
N SER A 8 7.62 -10.14 -15.07
CA SER A 8 6.66 -9.27 -15.75
C SER A 8 7.10 -8.92 -17.17
N LEU A 9 8.38 -8.62 -17.37
CA LEU A 9 8.96 -8.37 -18.69
C LEU A 9 8.91 -9.61 -19.59
N ASP A 10 9.28 -10.77 -19.06
CA ASP A 10 9.31 -12.02 -19.83
C ASP A 10 7.90 -12.47 -20.21
N CYS A 11 6.93 -12.36 -19.29
CA CYS A 11 5.52 -12.57 -19.58
C CYS A 11 5.02 -11.65 -20.70
N ALA A 12 5.39 -10.37 -20.69
CA ALA A 12 4.99 -9.44 -21.75
C ALA A 12 5.62 -9.82 -23.11
N LYS A 13 6.90 -10.23 -23.12
CA LYS A 13 7.59 -10.68 -24.34
C LYS A 13 6.96 -11.93 -24.95
N GLU A 14 6.63 -12.92 -24.12
CA GLU A 14 5.94 -14.13 -24.58
C GLU A 14 4.52 -13.81 -25.05
N ALA A 15 3.79 -12.95 -24.32
CA ALA A 15 2.45 -12.53 -24.70
C ALA A 15 2.41 -11.86 -26.08
N MET A 16 3.40 -11.02 -26.41
CA MET A 16 3.45 -10.36 -27.72
C MET A 16 3.65 -11.32 -28.91
N LYS A 17 4.05 -12.58 -28.70
CA LYS A 17 4.29 -13.54 -29.80
C LYS A 17 3.01 -14.13 -30.39
N GLN A 18 1.91 -14.16 -29.64
CA GLN A 18 0.66 -14.78 -30.06
C GLN A 18 -0.53 -13.90 -29.65
N PRO A 19 -1.48 -13.61 -30.57
CA PRO A 19 -2.65 -12.77 -30.26
C PRO A 19 -3.46 -13.24 -29.04
N GLU A 20 -3.62 -14.56 -28.85
CA GLU A 20 -4.39 -15.12 -27.74
C GLU A 20 -3.68 -14.91 -26.40
N LEU A 21 -2.35 -15.09 -26.37
CA LEU A 21 -1.54 -14.82 -25.18
C LEU A 21 -1.50 -13.32 -24.88
N PHE A 22 -1.46 -12.49 -25.92
CA PHE A 22 -1.54 -11.03 -25.77
C PHE A 22 -2.88 -10.61 -25.19
N ARG A 23 -4.00 -11.16 -25.69
CA ARG A 23 -5.34 -10.92 -25.14
C ARG A 23 -5.45 -11.34 -23.68
N LYS A 24 -4.91 -12.51 -23.33
CA LYS A 24 -4.85 -12.98 -21.94
C LYS A 24 -4.05 -12.03 -21.06
N TRP A 25 -2.87 -11.62 -21.52
CA TRP A 25 -2.00 -10.70 -20.79
C TRP A 25 -2.65 -9.32 -20.57
N ILE A 26 -3.34 -8.77 -21.57
CA ILE A 26 -4.12 -7.52 -21.43
C ILE A 26 -5.15 -7.70 -20.31
N HIS A 27 -5.89 -8.82 -20.30
CA HIS A 27 -6.90 -9.08 -19.29
C HIS A 27 -6.29 -9.20 -17.88
N GLU A 28 -5.19 -9.95 -17.73
CA GLU A 28 -4.51 -10.16 -16.45
C GLU A 28 -3.83 -8.89 -15.90
N THR A 29 -3.37 -8.00 -16.77
CA THR A 29 -2.73 -6.73 -16.38
C THR A 29 -3.73 -5.57 -16.23
N SER A 30 -4.93 -5.71 -16.80
CA SER A 30 -6.01 -4.76 -16.62
C SER A 30 -6.65 -4.87 -15.24
N TYR A 31 -7.01 -3.74 -14.66
CA TYR A 31 -7.96 -3.74 -13.55
C TYR A 31 -9.34 -4.05 -14.12
N THR A 32 -10.05 -5.03 -13.58
CA THR A 32 -11.45 -5.28 -13.94
C THR A 32 -12.26 -4.01 -13.65
N SER A 33 -12.57 -3.24 -14.70
CA SER A 33 -13.50 -2.12 -14.63
C SER A 33 -14.91 -2.68 -14.51
N TYR A 34 -15.35 -2.96 -13.28
CA TYR A 34 -16.78 -3.15 -13.01
C TYR A 34 -17.48 -1.79 -13.11
N GLY A 35 -18.08 -1.51 -14.28
CA GLY A 35 -18.94 -0.35 -14.54
C GLY A 35 -18.42 0.55 -15.67
N GLY A 36 -19.21 1.00 -16.64
CA GLY A 36 -20.64 0.84 -16.88
C GLY A 36 -20.94 0.97 -18.37
N ARG A 37 -21.94 0.23 -18.85
CA ARG A 37 -22.34 0.09 -20.26
C ARG A 37 -22.94 1.37 -20.89
N ALA A 38 -22.67 2.57 -20.37
CA ALA A 38 -23.47 3.75 -20.68
C ALA A 38 -22.71 4.99 -21.21
N GLU A 39 -21.38 5.04 -21.17
CA GLU A 39 -20.63 6.14 -21.80
C GLU A 39 -20.03 5.69 -23.15
N SER A 40 -20.00 6.61 -24.13
CA SER A 40 -19.40 6.37 -25.46
C SER A 40 -17.98 5.84 -25.28
N TRP A 41 -17.79 4.59 -25.70
CA TRP A 41 -16.56 3.85 -25.45
C TRP A 41 -15.37 4.36 -26.29
N PHE A 42 -15.65 5.13 -27.35
CA PHE A 42 -14.67 5.62 -28.33
C PHE A 42 -14.41 7.12 -28.18
N VAL A 43 -13.16 7.50 -28.41
CA VAL A 43 -12.71 8.90 -28.59
C VAL A 43 -12.14 9.01 -30.00
N GLY A 44 -12.95 9.55 -30.92
CA GLY A 44 -12.62 9.53 -32.34
C GLY A 44 -12.73 8.11 -32.90
N GLY A 45 -11.65 7.60 -33.50
CA GLY A 45 -11.62 6.30 -34.17
C GLY A 45 -11.22 5.10 -33.29
N LEU A 46 -10.86 5.32 -32.03
CA LEU A 46 -10.38 4.26 -31.13
C LEU A 46 -11.06 4.30 -29.75
N PRO A 47 -11.09 3.17 -29.02
CA PRO A 47 -11.55 3.14 -27.64
C PRO A 47 -10.80 4.12 -26.73
N LYS A 48 -11.40 4.51 -25.60
CA LYS A 48 -10.78 5.46 -24.65
C LYS A 48 -9.69 4.82 -23.79
N SER A 49 -9.90 3.60 -23.31
CA SER A 49 -8.92 2.92 -22.44
C SER A 49 -7.84 2.23 -23.26
N TRP A 50 -6.60 2.24 -22.77
CA TRP A 50 -5.51 1.47 -23.36
C TRP A 50 -5.85 -0.03 -23.47
N THR A 51 -6.54 -0.59 -22.47
CA THR A 51 -6.93 -2.01 -22.42
C THR A 51 -7.81 -2.35 -23.61
N GLU A 52 -8.75 -1.47 -23.90
CA GLU A 52 -9.73 -1.65 -24.97
C GLU A 52 -9.12 -1.33 -26.32
N GLN A 53 -8.23 -0.34 -26.41
CA GLN A 53 -7.49 -0.06 -27.64
C GLN A 53 -6.65 -1.27 -28.06
N MET A 54 -5.85 -1.83 -27.13
CA MET A 54 -5.04 -3.02 -27.41
C MET A 54 -5.92 -4.23 -27.74
N SER A 55 -7.01 -4.42 -26.98
CA SER A 55 -7.98 -5.48 -27.22
C SER A 55 -8.65 -5.35 -28.59
N PHE A 56 -9.14 -4.17 -28.93
CA PHE A 56 -9.81 -3.88 -30.20
C PHE A 56 -8.89 -4.10 -31.40
N LEU A 57 -7.64 -3.62 -31.31
CA LEU A 57 -6.65 -3.84 -32.37
C LEU A 57 -6.29 -5.33 -32.48
N SER A 58 -6.11 -6.02 -31.35
CA SER A 58 -5.82 -7.45 -31.36
C SER A 58 -6.98 -8.30 -31.89
N ASP A 59 -8.24 -7.89 -31.70
CA ASP A 59 -9.42 -8.56 -32.30
C ASP A 59 -9.54 -8.27 -33.79
N GLY A 60 -9.05 -7.12 -34.24
CA GLY A 60 -8.90 -6.79 -35.65
C GLY A 60 -7.67 -7.46 -36.29
N GLU A 61 -7.15 -8.53 -35.68
CA GLU A 61 -6.01 -9.32 -36.16
C GLU A 61 -4.68 -8.55 -36.26
N PHE A 62 -4.59 -7.36 -35.66
CA PHE A 62 -3.32 -6.63 -35.59
C PHE A 62 -2.38 -7.26 -34.55
N GLU A 63 -1.15 -7.55 -34.98
CA GLU A 63 -0.13 -8.12 -34.12
C GLU A 63 0.81 -7.06 -33.51
N PRO A 64 1.14 -7.13 -32.21
CA PRO A 64 2.01 -6.17 -31.54
C PRO A 64 3.47 -6.23 -32.00
N LEU A 65 3.88 -7.30 -32.68
CA LEU A 65 5.21 -7.42 -33.29
C LEU A 65 5.26 -6.91 -34.73
N GLN A 66 4.11 -6.70 -35.39
CA GLN A 66 4.04 -6.23 -36.78
C GLN A 66 3.65 -4.74 -36.85
N LEU A 67 2.61 -4.34 -36.10
CA LEU A 67 2.09 -2.98 -36.11
C LEU A 67 2.81 -2.09 -35.10
N GLN A 68 3.52 -1.07 -35.59
CA GLN A 68 4.28 -0.16 -34.72
C GLN A 68 3.40 0.57 -33.69
N TYR A 69 2.16 0.90 -34.06
CA TYR A 69 1.23 1.58 -33.15
C TYR A 69 0.89 0.73 -31.93
N LEU A 70 0.51 -0.54 -32.14
CA LEU A 70 0.17 -1.47 -31.07
C LEU A 70 1.38 -1.80 -30.20
N HIS A 71 2.56 -1.93 -30.81
CA HIS A 71 3.82 -2.10 -30.09
C HIS A 71 4.10 -0.93 -29.14
N ASN A 72 4.09 0.29 -29.67
CA ASN A 72 4.36 1.51 -28.89
C ASN A 72 3.36 1.69 -27.74
N LEU A 73 2.09 1.33 -27.97
CA LEU A 73 1.06 1.36 -26.94
C LEU A 73 1.41 0.38 -25.80
N THR A 74 1.85 -0.83 -26.13
CA THR A 74 2.27 -1.87 -25.17
C THR A 74 3.43 -1.38 -24.31
N ILE A 75 4.46 -0.80 -24.94
CA ILE A 75 5.66 -0.32 -24.24
C ILE A 75 5.32 0.85 -23.34
N SER A 76 4.55 1.82 -23.85
CA SER A 76 4.10 2.99 -23.08
C SER A 76 3.30 2.57 -21.84
N HIS A 77 2.50 1.50 -21.94
CA HIS A 77 1.77 0.96 -20.81
C HIS A 77 2.71 0.35 -19.76
N MET A 78 3.64 -0.51 -20.18
CA MET A 78 4.62 -1.12 -19.27
C MET A 78 5.48 -0.06 -18.56
N GLU A 79 5.94 0.95 -19.30
CA GLU A 79 6.67 2.10 -18.76
C GLU A 79 5.87 2.83 -17.68
N SER A 80 4.58 3.09 -17.94
CA SER A 80 3.68 3.74 -17.00
C SER A 80 3.47 2.90 -15.73
N GLN A 81 3.27 1.59 -15.86
CA GLN A 81 3.13 0.68 -14.73
C GLN A 81 4.39 0.65 -13.87
N TRP A 82 5.56 0.48 -14.48
CA TRP A 82 6.84 0.45 -13.77
C TRP A 82 7.16 1.79 -13.12
N LYS A 83 6.85 2.91 -13.78
CA LYS A 83 6.98 4.25 -13.18
C LYS A 83 6.07 4.41 -11.97
N ASN A 84 4.80 4.00 -12.05
CA ASN A 84 3.87 4.03 -10.92
C ASN A 84 4.34 3.13 -9.77
N THR A 85 4.87 1.95 -10.07
CA THR A 85 5.48 1.04 -9.10
C THR A 85 6.69 1.68 -8.41
N LYS A 86 7.58 2.34 -9.16
CA LYS A 86 8.72 3.08 -8.63
C LYS A 86 8.30 4.27 -7.75
N ASP A 87 7.39 5.10 -8.25
CA ASP A 87 7.00 6.34 -7.59
C ASP A 87 6.22 6.07 -6.29
N LYS A 88 5.42 5.00 -6.25
CA LYS A 88 4.71 4.54 -5.06
C LYS A 88 5.49 3.52 -4.22
N MET A 89 6.67 3.10 -4.65
CA MET A 89 7.48 2.04 -4.03
C MET A 89 6.67 0.78 -3.71
N ARG A 90 5.84 0.34 -4.67
CA ARG A 90 4.99 -0.85 -4.51
C ARG A 90 5.80 -2.11 -4.80
N ILE A 91 6.38 -2.69 -3.76
CA ILE A 91 7.11 -3.95 -3.87
C ILE A 91 6.10 -5.07 -3.63
N GLU A 92 5.89 -5.90 -4.65
CA GLU A 92 5.03 -7.08 -4.55
C GLU A 92 5.74 -8.20 -3.80
N ILE A 93 5.01 -8.82 -2.87
CA ILE A 93 5.43 -9.98 -2.08
C ILE A 93 4.33 -11.02 -2.27
N SER A 94 4.62 -12.05 -3.07
CA SER A 94 3.64 -13.08 -3.46
C SER A 94 3.13 -13.88 -2.25
N GLN A 95 3.98 -14.10 -1.25
CA GLN A 95 3.64 -14.76 0.01
C GLN A 95 3.10 -13.77 1.06
N SER A 96 2.19 -12.88 0.62
CA SER A 96 1.50 -11.95 1.51
C SER A 96 0.08 -11.65 1.05
N THR A 97 -0.79 -11.26 1.98
CA THR A 97 -2.18 -10.89 1.68
C THR A 97 -2.73 -9.91 2.71
N TRP A 98 -3.95 -9.44 2.47
CA TRP A 98 -4.73 -8.67 3.43
C TRP A 98 -6.00 -9.44 3.81
N ALA A 99 -6.26 -9.57 5.10
CA ALA A 99 -7.48 -10.22 5.60
C ALA A 99 -8.13 -9.38 6.69
N LEU A 100 -9.46 -9.46 6.78
CA LEU A 100 -10.22 -8.87 7.90
C LEU A 100 -9.82 -9.58 9.19
N ILE A 101 -9.66 -8.80 10.26
CA ILE A 101 -9.29 -9.33 11.57
C ILE A 101 -10.57 -9.74 12.30
N VAL A 102 -10.61 -10.97 12.80
CA VAL A 102 -11.68 -11.48 13.66
C VAL A 102 -11.10 -12.08 14.94
N VAL A 103 -11.93 -12.23 15.97
CA VAL A 103 -11.53 -12.77 17.27
C VAL A 103 -11.92 -14.24 17.38
N ASP A 104 -11.05 -15.05 17.96
CA ASP A 104 -11.36 -16.41 18.37
C ASP A 104 -12.26 -16.45 19.62
N PHE A 105 -13.58 -16.42 19.41
CA PHE A 105 -14.55 -16.57 20.48
C PHE A 105 -14.58 -17.97 21.11
N GLN A 106 -14.01 -18.98 20.45
CA GLN A 106 -13.98 -20.37 20.94
C GLN A 106 -12.77 -20.65 21.85
N LYS A 107 -11.78 -19.74 21.87
CA LYS A 107 -10.58 -19.78 22.73
C LYS A 107 -9.71 -21.02 22.49
N VAL A 108 -9.59 -21.42 21.24
CA VAL A 108 -8.77 -22.55 20.78
C VAL A 108 -7.36 -22.14 20.35
N LEU A 109 -7.14 -20.85 20.07
CA LEU A 109 -5.83 -20.26 19.76
C LEU A 109 -5.07 -19.84 21.03
N GLY A 110 -3.77 -20.18 21.07
CA GLY A 110 -2.83 -19.66 22.07
C GLY A 110 -2.48 -18.17 21.85
N PRO A 111 -1.83 -17.50 22.83
CA PRO A 111 -1.62 -16.04 22.79
C PRO A 111 -0.84 -15.48 21.58
N ASP A 112 0.04 -16.30 21.00
CA ASP A 112 0.85 -15.93 19.83
C ASP A 112 0.50 -16.81 18.60
N GLU A 113 -0.69 -17.43 18.61
CA GLU A 113 -1.22 -18.25 17.52
C GLU A 113 -2.31 -17.50 16.74
N VAL A 114 -2.26 -17.59 15.42
CA VAL A 114 -3.30 -17.06 14.51
C VAL A 114 -3.72 -18.12 13.52
N GLN A 115 -4.90 -17.96 12.92
CA GLN A 115 -5.36 -18.84 11.84
C GLN A 115 -5.86 -18.02 10.66
N LEU A 116 -5.43 -18.39 9.46
CA LEU A 116 -5.97 -17.88 8.20
C LEU A 116 -6.23 -19.07 7.28
N CYS A 117 -7.49 -19.23 6.87
CA CYS A 117 -7.90 -20.20 5.86
C CYS A 117 -8.45 -19.46 4.64
N PHE A 118 -8.13 -19.92 3.44
CA PHE A 118 -8.62 -19.37 2.19
C PHE A 118 -9.86 -20.12 1.70
N SER A 119 -10.81 -19.40 1.09
CA SER A 119 -12.00 -20.02 0.50
C SER A 119 -11.71 -20.77 -0.80
N SER A 120 -10.73 -20.29 -1.56
CA SER A 120 -10.15 -20.87 -2.77
C SER A 120 -8.64 -21.04 -2.58
N PRO A 121 -7.97 -21.91 -3.36
CA PRO A 121 -6.52 -22.04 -3.26
C PRO A 121 -5.83 -20.71 -3.58
N PHE A 122 -4.99 -20.25 -2.66
CA PHE A 122 -4.16 -19.06 -2.82
C PHE A 122 -2.86 -19.43 -3.49
N ASN A 123 -2.54 -18.78 -4.61
CA ASN A 123 -1.26 -18.94 -5.29
C ASN A 123 -0.23 -17.99 -4.67
N ASP A 124 0.74 -18.55 -3.94
CA ASP A 124 1.79 -17.76 -3.29
C ASP A 124 3.04 -17.57 -4.16
N GLY A 125 2.98 -17.99 -5.43
CA GLY A 125 4.08 -17.98 -6.39
C GLY A 125 4.87 -19.29 -6.44
N PHE A 126 4.75 -20.14 -5.42
CA PHE A 126 5.40 -21.46 -5.37
C PHE A 126 4.37 -22.58 -5.39
N GLU A 127 3.33 -22.49 -4.56
CA GLU A 127 2.28 -23.49 -4.47
C GLU A 127 0.90 -22.89 -4.19
N GLN A 128 -0.11 -23.74 -4.37
CA GLN A 128 -1.50 -23.42 -4.09
C GLN A 128 -1.83 -23.85 -2.65
N ARG A 129 -2.22 -22.91 -1.80
CA ARG A 129 -2.48 -23.16 -0.37
C ARG A 129 -3.91 -22.87 0.02
N TYR A 130 -4.45 -23.64 0.97
CA TYR A 130 -5.76 -23.37 1.58
C TYR A 130 -5.67 -22.78 2.99
N ASP A 131 -4.50 -22.83 3.62
CA ASP A 131 -4.20 -22.27 4.92
C ASP A 131 -2.70 -22.01 5.05
N LEU A 132 -2.29 -21.48 6.20
CA LEU A 132 -0.90 -21.15 6.51
C LEU A 132 -0.34 -22.00 7.67
N GLU A 133 -0.87 -23.21 7.89
CA GLU A 133 -0.40 -24.06 9.00
C GLU A 133 1.12 -24.29 8.94
N GLY A 134 1.78 -24.11 10.08
CA GLY A 134 3.21 -24.41 10.23
C GLY A 134 4.13 -23.25 9.85
N PHE A 135 3.61 -22.16 9.31
CA PHE A 135 4.38 -20.95 9.05
C PHE A 135 4.46 -20.06 10.30
N ASP A 136 5.63 -19.45 10.50
CA ASP A 136 5.66 -18.18 11.19
C ASP A 136 5.16 -17.10 10.20
N VAL A 137 4.39 -16.14 10.70
CA VAL A 137 3.84 -15.06 9.90
C VAL A 137 4.07 -13.71 10.56
N VAL A 138 4.33 -12.70 9.75
CA VAL A 138 4.34 -11.30 10.18
C VAL A 138 2.96 -10.71 9.90
N VAL A 139 2.35 -10.14 10.94
CA VAL A 139 1.10 -9.39 10.87
C VAL A 139 1.34 -7.91 11.17
N ALA A 140 0.71 -7.04 10.40
CA ALA A 140 0.82 -5.59 10.56
C ALA A 140 -0.48 -4.88 10.19
N ARG A 141 -0.67 -3.66 10.69
CA ARG A 141 -1.71 -2.74 10.20
C ARG A 141 -1.06 -1.50 9.60
N CYS A 142 -1.70 -0.95 8.57
CA CYS A 142 -1.25 0.30 7.98
C CYS A 142 -2.00 1.50 8.60
N PRO A 143 -1.30 2.54 9.07
CA PRO A 143 0.15 2.69 9.10
C PRO A 143 0.80 2.06 10.35
N ALA A 144 1.98 1.45 10.17
CA ALA A 144 2.87 1.06 11.26
C ALA A 144 3.83 2.21 11.60
N HIS A 145 3.87 2.61 12.87
CA HIS A 145 4.61 3.77 13.34
C HIS A 145 5.61 3.45 14.45
N LEU A 146 5.24 2.57 15.38
CA LEU A 146 6.11 2.04 16.40
C LEU A 146 6.82 0.77 15.89
N PRO A 147 8.02 0.46 16.39
CA PRO A 147 8.68 -0.80 16.10
C PRO A 147 7.84 -2.03 16.45
N SER A 148 6.94 -1.90 17.43
CA SER A 148 6.02 -2.96 17.87
C SER A 148 4.74 -3.09 17.01
N ASP A 149 4.46 -2.16 16.08
CA ASP A 149 3.20 -2.20 15.31
C ASP A 149 3.15 -3.35 14.28
N ILE A 150 4.27 -4.05 14.12
CA ILE A 150 4.43 -5.25 13.32
C ILE A 150 4.78 -6.38 14.30
N GLN A 151 4.06 -7.51 14.21
CA GLN A 151 4.24 -8.65 15.10
C GLN A 151 4.45 -9.92 14.30
N LYS A 152 5.46 -10.72 14.67
CA LYS A 152 5.66 -12.10 14.24
C LYS A 152 4.91 -13.03 15.19
N VAL A 153 4.06 -13.87 14.62
CA VAL A 153 3.18 -14.83 15.31
C VAL A 153 3.19 -16.16 14.55
N LYS A 154 2.66 -17.22 15.17
CA LYS A 154 2.62 -18.54 14.54
C LYS A 154 1.27 -18.79 13.89
N ALA A 155 1.25 -19.17 12.62
CA ALA A 155 0.05 -19.65 11.96
C ALA A 155 -0.19 -21.14 12.28
N VAL A 156 -1.38 -21.42 12.80
CA VAL A 156 -1.81 -22.77 13.20
C VAL A 156 -3.18 -23.07 12.60
N PHE A 157 -3.46 -24.37 12.42
CA PHE A 157 -4.78 -24.82 12.02
C PHE A 157 -5.52 -25.43 13.21
N LYS A 158 -6.69 -24.86 13.52
CA LYS A 158 -7.67 -25.37 14.48
C LYS A 158 -8.91 -25.80 13.70
N PRO A 159 -9.24 -27.11 13.66
CA PRO A 159 -10.42 -27.62 12.96
C PRO A 159 -11.73 -26.93 13.35
N GLU A 160 -11.84 -26.45 14.59
CA GLU A 160 -12.96 -25.72 15.15
C GLU A 160 -13.24 -24.41 14.41
N LEU A 161 -12.17 -23.76 13.90
CA LEU A 161 -12.23 -22.48 13.19
C LEU A 161 -12.24 -22.64 11.66
N ARG A 162 -12.20 -23.86 11.12
CA ARG A 162 -12.09 -24.14 9.67
C ARG A 162 -13.17 -23.49 8.78
N HIS A 163 -14.30 -23.13 9.38
CA HIS A 163 -15.44 -22.51 8.71
C HIS A 163 -15.23 -21.01 8.49
N LEU A 164 -14.30 -20.39 9.23
CA LEU A 164 -13.87 -19.00 9.05
C LEU A 164 -12.85 -18.96 7.91
N LYS A 165 -13.25 -18.38 6.79
CA LYS A 165 -12.45 -18.29 5.56
C LYS A 165 -12.30 -16.83 5.14
N ASP A 166 -11.16 -16.51 4.53
CA ASP A 166 -10.77 -15.18 4.05
C ASP A 166 -10.71 -14.11 5.15
N VAL A 167 -10.56 -14.55 6.40
CA VAL A 167 -10.38 -13.73 7.60
C VAL A 167 -9.22 -14.28 8.41
N ILE A 168 -8.45 -13.41 9.04
CA ILE A 168 -7.44 -13.84 10.00
C ILE A 168 -8.03 -13.82 11.41
N VAL A 169 -7.99 -14.97 12.07
CA VAL A 169 -8.49 -15.16 13.42
C VAL A 169 -7.35 -14.90 14.40
N PHE A 170 -7.51 -13.89 15.24
CA PHE A 170 -6.60 -13.55 16.32
C PHE A 170 -7.05 -14.19 17.65
N PRO A 171 -6.10 -14.49 18.54
CA PRO A 171 -6.43 -15.14 19.79
C PRO A 171 -7.20 -14.20 20.71
N PHE A 172 -8.17 -14.76 21.44
CA PHE A 172 -8.81 -14.07 22.57
C PHE A 172 -7.92 -14.10 23.83
N THR A 173 -6.91 -14.99 23.85
CA THR A 173 -6.00 -15.18 24.98
C THR A 173 -4.76 -14.28 24.87
N GLY A 174 -4.10 -14.00 25.99
CA GLY A 174 -2.94 -13.12 26.08
C GLY A 174 -3.14 -11.98 27.08
N GLN A 175 -2.07 -11.20 27.33
CA GLN A 175 -2.18 -10.02 28.21
C GLN A 175 -2.80 -8.81 27.53
N GLU A 176 -2.56 -8.66 26.23
CA GLU A 176 -3.08 -7.57 25.41
C GLU A 176 -3.56 -8.16 24.08
N PRO A 177 -4.67 -7.64 23.51
CA PRO A 177 -5.19 -8.11 22.24
C PRO A 177 -4.18 -7.86 21.12
N LEU A 178 -3.97 -8.85 20.26
CA LEU A 178 -3.00 -8.73 19.16
C LEU A 178 -3.33 -7.55 18.24
N ALA A 179 -4.62 -7.30 17.95
CA ALA A 179 -5.04 -6.14 17.15
C ALA A 179 -4.59 -4.80 17.77
N GLY A 180 -4.66 -4.69 19.11
CA GLY A 180 -4.21 -3.50 19.84
C GLY A 180 -2.71 -3.25 19.70
N LYS A 181 -1.90 -4.31 19.57
CA LYS A 181 -0.46 -4.20 19.28
C LYS A 181 -0.18 -3.68 17.87
N LEU A 182 -1.11 -3.84 16.92
CA LEU A 182 -0.96 -3.42 15.53
C LEU A 182 -1.43 -1.98 15.33
N SER A 183 -0.64 -1.02 15.84
CA SER A 183 -0.94 0.41 15.74
C SER A 183 -2.26 0.80 16.44
N GLY A 184 -2.59 0.14 17.56
CA GLY A 184 -3.82 0.40 18.31
C GLY A 184 -5.11 0.00 17.58
N GLY A 185 -5.03 -1.02 16.72
CA GLY A 185 -6.19 -1.50 15.97
C GLY A 185 -7.21 -2.23 16.84
N ASP A 186 -8.36 -2.52 16.23
CA ASP A 186 -9.44 -3.28 16.85
C ASP A 186 -10.06 -4.29 15.86
N TYR A 187 -11.33 -4.63 16.05
CA TYR A 187 -12.05 -5.65 15.28
C TYR A 187 -13.33 -5.08 14.63
N ASP A 188 -13.42 -3.75 14.44
CA ASP A 188 -14.61 -3.07 13.89
C ASP A 188 -14.68 -3.04 12.35
N GLY A 189 -13.67 -3.63 11.69
CA GLY A 189 -13.48 -3.59 10.24
C GLY A 189 -12.01 -3.53 9.81
N ASP A 190 -11.10 -3.46 10.78
CA ASP A 190 -9.66 -3.48 10.55
C ASP A 190 -9.21 -4.71 9.75
N ARG A 191 -8.20 -4.49 8.90
CA ARG A 191 -7.53 -5.53 8.12
C ARG A 191 -6.07 -5.59 8.52
N ALA A 192 -5.55 -6.81 8.66
CA ALA A 192 -4.12 -7.04 8.81
C ALA A 192 -3.50 -7.33 7.45
N TRP A 193 -2.29 -6.82 7.24
CA TRP A 193 -1.36 -7.36 6.28
C TRP A 193 -0.70 -8.58 6.91
N ILE A 194 -0.69 -9.70 6.18
CA ILE A 194 -0.11 -10.96 6.61
C ILE A 194 0.97 -11.35 5.61
N CYS A 195 2.15 -11.71 6.10
CA CYS A 195 3.27 -12.13 5.29
C CYS A 195 3.89 -13.41 5.86
N TRP A 196 4.09 -14.41 5.01
CA TRP A 196 4.73 -15.69 5.35
C TRP A 196 5.97 -15.96 4.49
N ASP A 197 6.50 -14.93 3.81
CA ASP A 197 7.75 -14.98 3.07
C ASP A 197 8.93 -15.18 4.02
N SER A 198 9.65 -16.30 3.90
CA SER A 198 10.75 -16.65 4.81
C SER A 198 11.89 -15.63 4.79
N ASP A 199 12.17 -14.99 3.64
CA ASP A 199 13.23 -13.99 3.53
C ASP A 199 12.92 -12.75 4.37
N ILE A 200 11.65 -12.48 4.63
CA ILE A 200 11.19 -11.37 5.49
C ILE A 200 11.00 -11.87 6.93
N VAL A 201 10.25 -12.96 7.11
CA VAL A 201 9.79 -13.44 8.41
C VAL A 201 10.94 -13.96 9.28
N ASP A 202 11.92 -14.65 8.71
CA ASP A 202 13.03 -15.22 9.49
C ASP A 202 13.99 -14.16 10.01
N ASN A 203 14.07 -13.03 9.30
CA ASN A 203 14.87 -11.88 9.69
C ASN A 203 14.13 -10.91 10.64
N PHE A 204 12.83 -11.11 10.86
CA PHE A 204 12.02 -10.25 11.72
C PHE A 204 12.07 -10.69 13.18
N ARG A 205 12.16 -9.71 14.09
CA ARG A 205 12.11 -9.93 15.55
C ARG A 205 11.13 -8.98 16.20
N ASN A 206 10.28 -9.52 17.09
CA ASN A 206 9.31 -8.71 17.82
C ASN A 206 10.01 -7.69 18.72
N ALA A 207 9.61 -6.43 18.57
CA ALA A 207 9.93 -5.37 19.52
C ALA A 207 8.86 -5.32 20.61
N LYS A 208 9.28 -4.98 21.83
CA LYS A 208 8.34 -4.64 22.91
C LYS A 208 7.66 -3.32 22.60
N VAL A 209 6.40 -3.19 23.00
CA VAL A 209 5.66 -1.92 22.89
C VAL A 209 6.42 -0.86 23.69
N PRO A 210 6.88 0.24 23.05
CA PRO A 210 7.57 1.31 23.76
C PRO A 210 6.65 1.93 24.83
N GLN A 211 7.21 2.43 25.92
CA GLN A 211 6.38 3.09 26.93
C GLN A 211 5.75 4.36 26.34
N LYS A 212 4.41 4.49 26.47
CA LYS A 212 3.69 5.69 26.04
C LYS A 212 4.04 6.88 26.95
N PRO A 213 4.54 8.00 26.41
CA PRO A 213 4.77 9.21 27.20
C PRO A 213 3.45 9.82 27.68
N SER A 214 3.49 10.51 28.82
CA SER A 214 2.37 11.33 29.26
C SER A 214 2.33 12.63 28.45
N PHE A 215 1.27 12.79 27.67
CA PHE A 215 1.01 14.00 26.88
C PHE A 215 0.09 14.99 27.61
N ASN A 216 0.10 14.97 28.94
CA ASN A 216 -0.73 15.87 29.74
C ASN A 216 -0.46 17.34 29.36
N GLY A 217 -1.53 18.09 29.13
CA GLY A 217 -1.47 19.50 28.72
C GLY A 217 -1.27 19.73 27.23
N TYR A 218 -1.05 18.68 26.42
CA TYR A 218 -0.99 18.77 24.94
C TYR A 218 -2.32 18.50 24.24
N PHE A 219 -3.33 18.07 24.99
CA PHE A 219 -4.67 17.88 24.46
C PHE A 219 -5.61 18.74 25.30
N GLU A 220 -6.21 19.74 24.68
CA GLU A 220 -7.21 20.59 25.32
C GLU A 220 -8.54 19.83 25.26
N ALA A 221 -9.02 19.35 26.40
CA ALA A 221 -10.25 18.58 26.47
C ALA A 221 -11.47 19.46 26.15
N ASN A 222 -12.34 18.99 25.25
CA ASN A 222 -13.66 19.57 25.08
C ASN A 222 -14.63 18.87 26.04
N ASN A 223 -14.92 19.53 27.16
CA ASN A 223 -15.79 18.99 28.19
C ASN A 223 -17.26 19.47 28.06
N HIS A 224 -17.63 20.11 26.94
CA HIS A 224 -18.99 20.57 26.71
C HIS A 224 -19.90 19.37 26.45
N THR A 225 -20.68 18.99 27.46
CA THR A 225 -21.71 17.95 27.32
C THR A 225 -22.98 18.55 26.71
N VAL A 226 -23.80 17.68 26.11
CA VAL A 226 -25.14 18.06 25.65
C VAL A 226 -25.97 18.64 26.79
N GLU A 227 -25.83 18.11 28.01
CA GLU A 227 -26.50 18.64 29.20
C GLU A 227 -26.09 20.09 29.50
N SER A 228 -24.78 20.41 29.45
CA SER A 228 -24.28 21.78 29.61
C SER A 228 -24.87 22.73 28.56
N LEU A 229 -24.98 22.28 27.30
CA LEU A 229 -25.60 23.08 26.24
C LEU A 229 -27.10 23.31 26.47
N ILE A 230 -27.83 22.28 26.94
CA ILE A 230 -29.25 22.40 27.29
C ILE A 230 -29.45 23.38 28.45
N SER A 231 -28.62 23.30 29.49
CA SER A 231 -28.69 24.20 30.64
C SER A 231 -28.40 25.66 30.26
N LYS A 232 -27.50 25.88 29.29
CA LYS A 232 -27.07 27.23 28.88
C LYS A 232 -27.98 27.88 27.83
N HIS A 233 -28.46 27.11 26.85
CA HIS A 233 -29.19 27.63 25.68
C HIS A 233 -30.66 27.19 25.65
N GLY A 234 -31.08 26.33 26.58
CA GLY A 234 -32.43 25.80 26.67
C GLY A 234 -32.72 24.68 25.67
N LYS A 235 -33.74 23.86 25.97
CA LYS A 235 -34.14 22.69 25.16
C LYS A 235 -34.57 23.04 23.73
N SER A 236 -34.96 24.28 23.46
CA SER A 236 -35.43 24.69 22.13
C SER A 236 -34.29 25.03 21.16
N HIS A 237 -33.11 25.41 21.65
CA HIS A 237 -32.02 25.94 20.82
C HIS A 237 -30.70 25.19 20.97
N TYR A 238 -30.57 24.25 21.91
CA TYR A 238 -29.31 23.52 22.11
C TYR A 238 -28.81 22.78 20.87
N LEU A 239 -29.72 22.34 19.98
CA LEU A 239 -29.35 21.65 18.74
C LEU A 239 -28.60 22.56 17.78
N ASP A 240 -29.03 23.82 17.62
CA ASP A 240 -28.38 24.77 16.72
C ASP A 240 -26.95 25.06 17.19
N TYR A 241 -26.78 25.30 18.50
CA TYR A 241 -25.46 25.51 19.11
C TYR A 241 -24.57 24.26 19.08
N PHE A 242 -25.15 23.07 19.30
CA PHE A 242 -24.42 21.81 19.17
C PHE A 242 -23.90 21.63 17.74
N LEU A 243 -24.74 21.88 16.73
CA LEU A 243 -24.33 21.82 15.33
C LEU A 243 -23.25 22.86 15.03
N GLU A 244 -23.39 24.09 15.52
CA GLU A 244 -22.38 25.14 15.34
C GLU A 244 -21.02 24.75 15.94
N GLU A 245 -20.98 24.22 17.17
CA GLU A 245 -19.75 23.72 17.80
C GLU A 245 -19.17 22.52 17.03
N ALA A 246 -20.03 21.58 16.61
CA ALA A 246 -19.61 20.41 15.84
C ALA A 246 -19.04 20.79 14.47
N PHE A 247 -19.68 21.70 13.72
CA PHE A 247 -19.17 22.22 12.46
C PHE A 247 -17.85 22.94 12.65
N THR A 248 -17.76 23.82 13.65
CA THR A 248 -16.52 24.53 13.98
C THR A 248 -15.36 23.56 14.22
N PHE A 249 -15.61 22.49 14.99
CA PHE A 249 -14.62 21.45 15.26
C PHE A 249 -14.22 20.66 14.01
N HIS A 250 -15.18 20.22 13.18
CA HIS A 250 -14.90 19.40 12.00
C HIS A 250 -14.26 20.18 10.84
N LEU A 251 -14.54 21.48 10.73
CA LEU A 251 -13.94 22.39 9.75
C LEU A 251 -12.56 22.89 10.17
N ALA A 252 -12.17 22.71 11.44
CA ALA A 252 -10.84 23.07 11.90
C ALA A 252 -9.75 22.26 11.16
N PRO A 253 -8.57 22.85 10.88
CA PRO A 253 -7.49 22.14 10.20
C PRO A 253 -7.01 20.93 11.00
N LYS A 254 -7.13 19.73 10.40
CA LYS A 254 -6.61 18.49 11.00
C LYS A 254 -5.10 18.41 10.81
N LEU A 255 -4.36 18.30 11.91
CA LEU A 255 -2.90 18.29 11.90
C LEU A 255 -2.27 16.90 11.74
N VAL A 256 -3.07 15.83 11.70
CA VAL A 256 -2.60 14.43 11.54
C VAL A 256 -1.64 14.31 10.36
N GLY A 257 -2.04 14.76 9.16
CA GLY A 257 -1.20 14.67 7.96
C GLY A 257 0.11 15.46 8.07
N LEU A 258 0.08 16.64 8.72
CA LEU A 258 1.28 17.43 8.95
C LEU A 258 2.23 16.74 9.93
N CYS A 259 1.70 16.14 11.00
CA CYS A 259 2.47 15.37 11.97
C CYS A 259 3.08 14.12 11.32
N THR A 260 2.34 13.43 10.46
CA THR A 260 2.82 12.24 9.73
C THR A 260 3.98 12.60 8.81
N ASN A 261 3.82 13.66 8.01
CA ASN A 261 4.89 14.15 7.12
C ASN A 261 6.13 14.61 7.90
N TYR A 262 5.93 15.23 9.07
CA TYR A 262 7.03 15.64 9.93
C TYR A 262 7.76 14.42 10.51
N LYS A 263 7.03 13.42 11.02
CA LYS A 263 7.62 12.17 11.53
C LYS A 263 8.39 11.43 10.45
N GLU A 264 7.84 11.32 9.24
CA GLU A 264 8.49 10.71 8.07
C GLU A 264 9.87 11.36 7.83
N LYS A 265 9.92 12.71 7.81
CA LYS A 265 11.18 13.45 7.66
C LYS A 265 12.13 13.21 8.84
N LEU A 266 11.61 13.22 10.06
CA LEU A 266 12.42 13.07 11.28
C LEU A 266 13.09 11.70 11.32
N ALA A 267 12.31 10.64 11.11
CA ALA A 267 12.80 9.26 11.05
C ALA A 267 13.82 9.08 9.92
N TYR A 268 13.58 9.68 8.75
CA TYR A 268 14.52 9.66 7.63
C TYR A 268 15.86 10.31 7.98
N HIS A 269 15.86 11.54 8.51
CA HIS A 269 17.11 12.26 8.83
C HIS A 269 17.85 11.67 10.03
N LYS A 270 17.15 11.02 10.95
CA LYS A 270 17.74 10.26 12.06
C LYS A 270 18.17 8.85 11.65
N ASN A 271 17.71 8.37 10.48
CA ASN A 271 17.85 7.00 10.00
C ASN A 271 17.49 5.96 11.09
N SER A 272 16.43 6.23 11.84
CA SER A 272 16.00 5.41 12.97
C SER A 272 14.51 5.58 13.23
N ILE A 273 13.85 4.47 13.57
CA ILE A 273 12.47 4.44 14.06
C ILE A 273 12.39 4.25 15.59
N GLU A 274 13.53 3.99 16.22
CA GLU A 274 13.67 3.75 17.67
C GLU A 274 14.16 4.99 18.42
N ASP A 275 14.59 6.04 17.71
CA ASP A 275 14.98 7.30 18.32
C ASP A 275 13.81 7.85 19.17
N PRO A 276 14.05 8.29 20.42
CA PRO A 276 12.99 8.76 21.32
C PRO A 276 12.10 9.84 20.70
N SER A 277 12.66 10.76 19.90
CA SER A 277 11.87 11.80 19.25
C SER A 277 10.89 11.24 18.20
N VAL A 278 11.29 10.17 17.50
CA VAL A 278 10.45 9.47 16.53
C VAL A 278 9.37 8.65 17.23
N ILE A 279 9.71 7.95 18.32
CA ILE A 279 8.74 7.22 19.16
C ILE A 279 7.69 8.18 19.74
N ASN A 280 8.11 9.34 20.25
CA ASN A 280 7.19 10.36 20.77
C ASN A 280 6.22 10.85 19.69
N MET A 281 6.72 11.10 18.47
CA MET A 281 5.87 11.45 17.33
C MET A 281 4.92 10.31 16.91
N SER A 282 5.36 9.06 16.98
CA SER A 282 4.50 7.89 16.71
C SER A 282 3.36 7.78 17.72
N TRP A 283 3.64 7.99 19.01
CA TRP A 283 2.61 8.02 20.06
C TRP A 283 1.66 9.21 19.91
N LEU A 284 2.17 10.39 19.53
CA LEU A 284 1.34 11.55 19.23
C LEU A 284 0.37 11.24 18.08
N LEU A 285 0.85 10.63 17.00
CA LEU A 285 0.01 10.24 15.86
C LEU A 285 -1.08 9.25 16.27
N SER A 286 -0.76 8.24 17.07
CA SER A 286 -1.74 7.30 17.62
C SER A 286 -2.86 8.03 18.37
N ALA A 287 -2.53 9.02 19.20
CA ALA A 287 -3.54 9.83 19.89
C ALA A 287 -4.37 10.72 18.94
N LEU A 288 -3.75 11.28 17.89
CA LEU A 288 -4.44 12.17 16.94
C LEU A 288 -5.44 11.46 16.03
N VAL A 289 -5.30 10.15 15.79
CA VAL A 289 -6.30 9.37 15.03
C VAL A 289 -7.66 9.38 15.74
N ASP A 290 -7.66 9.34 17.07
CA ASP A 290 -8.86 9.38 17.90
C ASP A 290 -9.39 10.79 18.17
N GLN A 291 -8.81 11.83 17.55
CA GLN A 291 -9.20 13.23 17.80
C GLN A 291 -10.69 13.45 17.56
N THR A 292 -11.25 12.90 16.49
CA THR A 292 -12.68 13.10 16.16
C THR A 292 -13.61 12.39 17.14
N LYS A 293 -13.19 11.26 17.72
CA LYS A 293 -13.96 10.52 18.72
C LYS A 293 -13.86 11.16 20.11
N SER A 294 -12.67 11.64 20.45
CA SER A 294 -12.34 12.19 21.77
C SER A 294 -12.69 13.68 21.93
N GLY A 295 -12.83 14.41 20.82
CA GLY A 295 -13.23 15.82 20.81
C GLY A 295 -12.17 16.80 21.31
N PHE A 296 -10.94 16.36 21.59
CA PHE A 296 -9.89 17.26 22.08
C PHE A 296 -9.39 18.21 20.98
N ILE A 297 -8.99 19.40 21.40
CA ILE A 297 -8.42 20.41 20.53
C ILE A 297 -6.90 20.22 20.46
N PHE A 298 -6.38 20.17 19.23
CA PHE A 298 -4.95 20.12 18.94
C PHE A 298 -4.64 21.07 17.79
N ASN A 299 -3.86 22.13 18.08
CA ASN A 299 -3.60 23.23 17.16
C ASN A 299 -2.09 23.43 16.89
N ASN A 300 -1.76 24.35 15.98
CA ASN A 300 -0.38 24.59 15.57
C ASN A 300 0.52 25.10 16.70
N ASN A 301 -0.02 25.81 17.69
CA ASN A 301 0.76 26.29 18.83
C ASN A 301 1.19 25.13 19.74
N ILE A 302 0.25 24.20 19.99
CA ILE A 302 0.49 22.98 20.73
C ILE A 302 1.51 22.11 19.99
N LEU A 303 1.35 21.91 18.68
CA LEU A 303 2.30 21.15 17.86
C LEU A 303 3.71 21.76 17.93
N ARG A 304 3.84 23.07 17.82
CA ARG A 304 5.15 23.75 17.94
C ARG A 304 5.76 23.50 19.31
N ARG A 305 4.99 23.62 20.40
CA ARG A 305 5.49 23.31 21.75
C ARG A 305 5.97 21.86 21.84
N PHE A 306 5.20 20.91 21.28
CA PHE A 306 5.55 19.50 21.28
C PHE A 306 6.87 19.24 20.55
N GLN A 307 7.06 19.83 19.38
CA GLN A 307 8.29 19.72 18.60
C GLN A 307 9.50 20.31 19.33
N LYS A 308 9.31 21.39 20.09
CA LYS A 308 10.39 21.99 20.88
C LYS A 308 10.85 21.09 22.02
N GLU A 309 9.91 20.51 22.76
CA GLU A 309 10.18 19.70 23.95
C GLU A 309 10.62 18.27 23.60
N TYR A 310 9.98 17.63 22.62
CA TYR A 310 10.18 16.21 22.30
C TYR A 310 10.99 15.94 21.04
N CYS A 311 11.24 16.94 20.18
CA CYS A 311 11.92 16.79 18.89
C CYS A 311 13.13 17.74 18.73
N GLU A 312 13.83 18.06 19.83
CA GLU A 312 15.10 18.83 19.83
C GLU A 312 15.01 20.19 19.09
N ASN A 313 13.87 20.90 19.17
CA ASN A 313 13.65 22.18 18.45
C ASN A 313 13.78 22.12 16.92
N ARG A 314 13.76 20.93 16.29
CA ARG A 314 13.88 20.81 14.82
C ARG A 314 12.57 21.13 14.12
N VAL A 315 12.21 22.40 13.99
CA VAL A 315 10.90 22.80 13.41
C VAL A 315 10.83 22.54 11.90
N ILE A 316 11.95 22.64 11.17
CA ILE A 316 11.98 22.50 9.71
C ILE A 316 12.96 21.41 9.32
N LEU A 317 12.46 20.39 8.62
CA LEU A 317 13.25 19.28 8.09
C LEU A 317 13.20 19.29 6.56
N LYS A 318 14.36 19.04 5.93
CA LYS A 318 14.47 18.90 4.48
C LYS A 318 13.65 17.70 3.99
N GLN A 319 13.21 17.76 2.74
CA GLN A 319 12.49 16.65 2.12
C GLN A 319 13.42 15.45 1.91
N PRO A 320 12.96 14.21 2.14
CA PRO A 320 13.75 13.01 1.86
C PRO A 320 14.09 12.86 0.39
N ALA A 321 15.26 12.29 0.07
CA ALA A 321 15.72 12.17 -1.31
C ALA A 321 14.81 11.26 -2.16
N TYR A 322 14.26 10.17 -1.59
CA TYR A 322 13.31 9.29 -2.29
C TYR A 322 11.99 9.97 -2.69
N LYS A 323 11.66 11.16 -2.19
CA LYS A 323 10.49 11.91 -2.68
C LYS A 323 10.80 12.65 -3.98
N ASN A 324 12.06 12.80 -4.35
CA ASN A 324 12.46 13.39 -5.63
C ASN A 324 12.23 12.37 -6.77
N GLY A 325 12.03 12.87 -7.99
CA GLY A 325 11.73 12.02 -9.16
C GLY A 325 12.87 11.09 -9.57
N THR A 326 14.11 11.53 -9.37
CA THR A 326 15.33 10.83 -9.78
C THR A 326 16.38 10.93 -8.68
N ILE A 327 17.01 9.81 -8.33
CA ILE A 327 18.17 9.78 -7.42
C ILE A 327 19.41 9.61 -8.29
N GLY A 328 20.30 10.60 -8.30
CA GLY A 328 21.46 10.60 -9.20
C GLY A 328 22.63 9.74 -8.72
N ARG A 329 22.94 9.78 -7.43
CA ARG A 329 23.99 8.96 -6.79
C ARG A 329 23.59 8.63 -5.36
N ILE A 330 23.95 7.44 -4.90
CA ILE A 330 23.88 7.04 -3.49
C ILE A 330 25.24 7.30 -2.85
N SER A 331 25.26 7.95 -1.69
CA SER A 331 26.43 7.99 -0.79
C SER A 331 26.17 7.14 0.45
N GLU A 332 27.19 6.48 0.98
CA GLU A 332 27.10 5.77 2.27
C GLU A 332 27.32 6.75 3.44
N PRO A 333 26.56 6.62 4.56
CA PRO A 333 25.45 5.70 4.78
C PRO A 333 24.17 6.14 4.04
N CYS A 334 23.41 5.17 3.49
CA CYS A 334 22.19 5.44 2.73
C CYS A 334 20.93 4.99 3.47
N HIS A 335 19.84 5.75 3.32
CA HIS A 335 18.54 5.36 3.85
C HIS A 335 17.92 4.27 2.96
N ILE A 336 17.24 3.28 3.56
CA ILE A 336 16.68 2.13 2.84
C ILE A 336 15.76 2.54 1.67
N PHE A 337 14.90 3.54 1.85
CA PHE A 337 14.05 4.05 0.76
C PHE A 337 14.83 4.66 -0.41
N ASP A 338 15.94 5.34 -0.16
CA ASP A 338 16.77 5.91 -1.23
C ASP A 338 17.46 4.79 -2.01
N PHE A 339 18.01 3.81 -1.28
CA PHE A 339 18.61 2.61 -1.87
C PHE A 339 17.60 1.86 -2.74
N LEU A 340 16.43 1.51 -2.18
CA LEU A 340 15.39 0.81 -2.90
C LEU A 340 14.99 1.58 -4.15
N LYS A 341 14.63 2.87 -4.02
CA LYS A 341 14.16 3.68 -5.16
C LYS A 341 15.20 3.81 -6.28
N PHE A 342 16.47 3.96 -5.92
CA PHE A 342 17.56 3.97 -6.88
C PHE A 342 17.72 2.59 -7.57
N THR A 343 17.70 1.50 -6.81
CA THR A 343 17.73 0.14 -7.39
C THR A 343 16.53 -0.12 -8.30
N MET A 344 15.34 0.35 -7.94
CA MET A 344 14.15 0.29 -8.80
C MET A 344 14.41 1.00 -10.13
N GLN A 345 15.00 2.19 -10.07
CA GLN A 345 15.31 3.00 -11.25
C GLN A 345 16.28 2.27 -12.20
N GLU A 346 17.36 1.69 -11.66
CA GLU A 346 18.34 0.95 -12.45
C GLU A 346 17.72 -0.29 -13.11
N ILE A 347 16.94 -1.07 -12.37
CA ILE A 347 16.28 -2.27 -12.91
C ILE A 347 15.28 -1.89 -14.01
N ILE A 348 14.49 -0.84 -13.80
CA ILE A 348 13.53 -0.36 -14.80
C ILE A 348 14.26 0.12 -16.05
N HIS A 349 15.36 0.88 -15.90
CA HIS A 349 16.14 1.37 -17.04
C HIS A 349 16.74 0.22 -17.85
N GLN A 350 17.30 -0.80 -17.18
CA GLN A 350 17.80 -2.01 -17.83
C GLN A 350 16.69 -2.82 -18.51
N GLY A 351 15.54 -2.98 -17.85
CA GLY A 351 14.38 -3.68 -18.40
C GLY A 351 13.83 -3.02 -19.67
N LEU A 352 13.72 -1.69 -19.67
CA LEU A 352 13.31 -0.91 -20.85
C LEU A 352 14.33 -0.98 -21.97
N SER A 353 15.63 -0.90 -21.65
CA SER A 353 16.69 -1.08 -22.65
C SER A 353 16.62 -2.46 -23.30
N ASN A 354 16.44 -3.53 -22.51
CA ASN A 354 16.28 -4.90 -22.99
C ASN A 354 15.03 -5.08 -23.87
N LEU A 355 13.95 -4.38 -23.56
CA LEU A 355 12.73 -4.42 -24.36
C LEU A 355 12.92 -3.65 -25.69
N CYS A 356 13.57 -2.50 -25.65
CA CYS A 356 13.99 -1.75 -26.84
C CYS A 356 15.02 -2.52 -27.69
N GLN A 357 15.85 -3.37 -27.09
CA GLN A 357 16.78 -4.26 -27.79
C GLN A 357 16.10 -5.53 -28.31
N TYR A 358 15.05 -6.03 -27.65
CA TYR A 358 14.23 -7.14 -28.14
C TYR A 358 13.59 -6.79 -29.49
N ARG A 359 13.20 -5.52 -29.68
CA ARG A 359 12.85 -4.94 -31.00
C ARG A 359 13.93 -5.18 -32.06
N SER A 360 15.20 -5.25 -31.66
CA SER A 360 16.37 -5.35 -32.53
C SER A 360 16.98 -6.76 -32.63
N SER A 361 16.58 -7.74 -31.81
CA SER A 361 17.34 -9.01 -31.63
C SER A 361 16.63 -10.31 -32.01
N GLN A 362 15.36 -10.31 -32.43
CA GLN A 362 14.71 -11.47 -33.09
C GLN A 362 15.23 -11.67 -34.54
N ASN A 363 16.55 -11.58 -34.70
CA ASN A 363 17.31 -11.58 -35.95
C ASN A 363 18.02 -12.92 -36.13
N GLY A 364 17.22 -13.97 -36.28
CA GLY A 364 17.68 -15.35 -36.42
C GLY A 364 17.20 -16.05 -37.68
N ASP A 365 16.74 -15.33 -38.72
CA ASP A 365 16.78 -15.75 -40.13
C ASP A 365 16.18 -14.62 -41.01
N GLY A 366 17.01 -14.00 -41.85
CA GLY A 366 16.59 -13.46 -43.16
C GLY A 366 15.55 -12.32 -43.31
N GLY A 367 15.09 -11.60 -42.28
CA GLY A 367 14.21 -10.43 -42.51
C GLY A 367 14.03 -9.53 -41.29
N THR A 368 14.15 -8.21 -41.48
CA THR A 368 13.85 -7.20 -40.46
C THR A 368 12.37 -7.32 -40.05
N LEU A 369 12.05 -7.50 -38.76
CA LEU A 369 10.76 -7.03 -38.24
C LEU A 369 10.78 -5.51 -38.28
N ASN A 370 10.56 -4.96 -39.48
CA ASN A 370 10.21 -3.57 -39.65
C ASN A 370 8.81 -3.44 -39.06
N LEU A 371 8.74 -3.14 -37.75
CA LEU A 371 7.55 -2.54 -37.17
C LEU A 371 7.19 -1.36 -38.06
N SER A 372 6.16 -1.57 -38.85
CA SER A 372 5.80 -0.67 -39.92
C SER A 372 4.59 0.12 -39.45
N THR A 373 4.58 1.41 -39.73
CA THR A 373 3.31 2.17 -39.71
C THR A 373 2.44 1.82 -40.92
N PHE A 374 3.03 1.19 -41.93
CA PHE A 374 2.38 0.80 -43.17
C PHE A 374 1.94 -0.66 -43.10
N ASP A 375 0.65 -0.87 -43.30
CA ASP A 375 -0.01 -2.15 -43.50
C ASP A 375 -0.68 -2.11 -44.88
N LYS A 376 -0.47 -3.15 -45.70
CA LYS A 376 -1.03 -3.20 -47.05
C LYS A 376 -2.55 -3.35 -47.02
N ASP A 377 -3.08 -4.02 -46.01
CA ASP A 377 -4.51 -4.31 -45.89
C ASP A 377 -5.27 -3.03 -45.51
N LEU A 378 -4.62 -2.09 -44.81
CA LEU A 378 -5.16 -0.75 -44.52
C LEU A 378 -5.14 0.21 -45.73
N ALA A 379 -4.45 -0.15 -46.82
CA ALA A 379 -4.33 0.66 -48.04
C ALA A 379 -5.15 0.12 -49.21
N SER A 380 -6.01 -0.87 -48.99
CA SER A 380 -6.72 -1.60 -50.05
C SER A 380 -7.96 -0.88 -50.62
N TYR A 381 -8.39 0.24 -50.04
CA TYR A 381 -9.63 0.95 -50.38
C TYR A 381 -9.41 2.27 -51.10
#